data_AF-A0A3M1VA61-F1
#
_entry.id   AF-A0A3M1VA61-F1
#
_cell.length_a   1.000
_cell.length_b   1.000
_cell.length_c   1.000
_cell.angle_alpha   90.00
_cell.angle_beta   90.00
_cell.angle_gamma   90.00
#
_symmetry.space_group_name_H-M   'P 1'
#
loop_
_entity.id
_entity.type
_entity.pdbx_description
1 polymer ?
#
loop_
_entity_poly.entity_id
_entity_poly.type
_entity_poly.pdbx_seq_one_letter_code
_entity_poly.pdbx_strand_id
1 'polypeptide(L)'
;MTEPLQPHNSIGSEDFPETLGTITVPLAGVRHHRAKGAAGERPRVVREPDNPHDANAMRVTNAEGEPIGYVPREDASFLAPLADGEVVTCQAEALDMAPDPRRNRRSKRLAVRLRIGQGPNVSELFAPPLPDQSPQALVHQLVLRTFRDLPGGEIGRRAVEAAQAAAAAFGERIPAATRLLARLLQSRLEFRQREQARLHAAALAERCRTLQLGQPVRHGEIVFVPVLGPRKCAIDHELIDEAVRCKHAVVGEVASGPTVNRVHVRNVADKPILGPQGWMLLGAMQDRVLATSVVLEPGEEADVPVCCVEAGRWHGSTGGFAGHKAAPPSVRRRPLSKLVADGAAGAQAAQHAVWDSVRELLGAVHALTPTGSLHAAYQELHDELERERSAIALPDETSGVIVFAGGEWIGMDLFADADTFRRAAPSLLDGYLLERRYVRRGSRRRKESRRKRTVDESDRERAAAADLLQHVATALLQEDRPVRQRLTTPDEHTVSISMTSPFADNEELVATAVGVRDEVLHFTAFAAPQDETAGR
;
A
#
# COMPACT_ATOMS: atom_id res chain seq x y z
N MET A 1 -35.33 24.43 18.53
CA MET A 1 -35.88 23.73 17.34
C MET A 1 -34.96 24.09 16.20
N THR A 2 -34.11 23.15 15.79
CA THR A 2 -33.05 23.34 14.80
C THR A 2 -33.28 22.34 13.70
N GLU A 3 -33.51 22.83 12.47
CA GLU A 3 -33.65 21.98 11.29
C GLU A 3 -32.33 21.24 11.03
N PRO A 4 -32.37 19.96 10.58
CA PRO A 4 -31.17 19.27 10.13
C PRO A 4 -30.71 19.86 8.80
N LEU A 5 -29.43 20.26 8.73
CA LEU A 5 -28.76 20.62 7.48
C LEU A 5 -28.87 19.45 6.48
N GLN A 6 -29.48 19.71 5.32
CA GLN A 6 -29.45 18.78 4.20
C GLN A 6 -28.04 18.80 3.56
N PRO A 7 -27.46 17.64 3.21
CA PRO A 7 -26.20 17.60 2.47
C PRO A 7 -26.43 18.11 1.04
N HIS A 8 -25.63 19.11 0.63
CA HIS A 8 -25.67 19.65 -0.72
C HIS A 8 -25.22 18.61 -1.76
N ASN A 9 -26.03 18.45 -2.80
CA ASN A 9 -25.74 17.61 -3.97
C ASN A 9 -24.94 18.38 -5.05
N SER A 10 -24.21 17.60 -5.86
CA SER A 10 -23.52 17.93 -7.13
C SER A 10 -22.41 19.01 -7.09
N ILE A 11 -21.39 18.99 -7.94
CA ILE A 11 -21.15 18.43 -9.31
C ILE A 11 -19.73 17.79 -9.32
N GLY A 12 -19.30 16.80 -10.11
CA GLY A 12 -19.80 15.96 -11.23
C GLY A 12 -18.58 15.22 -11.85
N SER A 13 -18.63 14.25 -12.78
CA SER A 13 -19.69 13.61 -13.59
C SER A 13 -19.30 12.17 -13.99
N GLU A 14 -20.29 11.28 -14.23
CA GLU A 14 -20.20 9.93 -14.86
C GLU A 14 -19.86 8.65 -14.04
N ASP A 15 -20.09 8.57 -12.73
CA ASP A 15 -20.16 7.26 -12.04
C ASP A 15 -21.56 6.96 -11.45
N PHE A 16 -22.07 5.77 -11.77
CA PHE A 16 -23.42 5.32 -11.41
C PHE A 16 -23.48 4.77 -9.98
N PRO A 17 -24.48 5.12 -9.15
CA PRO A 17 -24.72 4.47 -7.86
C PRO A 17 -25.28 3.03 -7.96
N GLU A 18 -25.41 2.47 -9.17
CA GLU A 18 -26.15 1.24 -9.46
C GLU A 18 -25.27 -0.01 -9.72
N THR A 19 -23.97 0.00 -9.41
CA THR A 19 -23.09 -1.19 -9.62
C THR A 19 -23.01 -2.06 -8.36
N LEU A 20 -23.34 -3.36 -8.48
CA LEU A 20 -23.20 -4.37 -7.41
C LEU A 20 -21.76 -4.89 -7.24
N GLY A 21 -20.96 -4.84 -8.31
CA GLY A 21 -19.55 -5.22 -8.33
C GLY A 21 -19.11 -5.63 -9.73
N THR A 22 -17.98 -6.35 -9.83
CA THR A 22 -17.43 -6.80 -11.12
C THR A 22 -16.97 -8.26 -11.10
N ILE A 23 -17.08 -8.93 -12.24
CA ILE A 23 -16.64 -10.32 -12.45
C ILE A 23 -15.76 -10.38 -13.70
N THR A 24 -14.49 -10.75 -13.55
CA THR A 24 -13.62 -11.03 -14.69
C THR A 24 -13.84 -12.45 -15.19
N VAL A 25 -14.21 -12.61 -16.47
CA VAL A 25 -14.43 -13.91 -17.12
C VAL A 25 -13.52 -14.09 -18.35
N PRO A 26 -12.76 -15.20 -18.46
CA PRO A 26 -12.04 -15.54 -19.68
C PRO A 26 -13.02 -16.10 -20.71
N LEU A 27 -13.12 -15.47 -21.89
CA LEU A 27 -14.17 -15.81 -22.85
C LEU A 27 -14.06 -17.26 -23.35
N ALA A 28 -15.22 -17.91 -23.45
CA ALA A 28 -15.40 -19.16 -24.16
C ALA A 28 -15.59 -18.91 -25.67
N GLY A 29 -15.35 -19.92 -26.50
CA GLY A 29 -15.65 -19.87 -27.93
C GLY A 29 -14.73 -19.02 -28.82
N VAL A 30 -13.93 -18.09 -28.29
CA VAL A 30 -13.16 -17.06 -29.04
C VAL A 30 -12.47 -17.55 -30.33
N ARG A 31 -11.87 -18.74 -30.31
CA ARG A 31 -11.20 -19.35 -31.51
C ARG A 31 -12.13 -19.63 -32.70
N HIS A 32 -13.44 -19.64 -32.48
CA HIS A 32 -14.47 -19.95 -33.48
C HIS A 32 -15.08 -18.68 -34.08
N HIS A 33 -14.63 -17.49 -33.66
CA HIS A 33 -15.13 -16.21 -34.11
C HIS A 33 -14.03 -15.35 -34.73
N ARG A 34 -14.41 -14.45 -35.63
CA ARG A 34 -13.47 -13.58 -36.36
C ARG A 34 -13.22 -12.25 -35.65
N ALA A 35 -14.26 -11.69 -35.02
CA ALA A 35 -14.14 -10.45 -34.26
C ALA A 35 -13.23 -10.67 -33.04
N LYS A 36 -12.41 -9.68 -32.74
CA LYS A 36 -11.55 -9.61 -31.55
C LYS A 36 -11.81 -8.27 -30.88
N GLY A 37 -12.03 -8.28 -29.58
CA GLY A 37 -12.07 -7.03 -28.81
C GLY A 37 -10.66 -6.52 -28.56
N ALA A 38 -10.44 -5.22 -28.71
CA ALA A 38 -9.26 -4.53 -28.19
C ALA A 38 -9.49 -4.12 -26.71
N ALA A 39 -8.43 -4.01 -25.92
CA ALA A 39 -8.56 -3.60 -24.53
C ALA A 39 -9.16 -2.18 -24.40
N GLY A 40 -10.06 -2.00 -23.43
CA GLY A 40 -10.80 -0.76 -23.22
C GLY A 40 -12.06 -0.60 -24.07
N GLU A 41 -12.29 -1.46 -25.08
CA GLU A 41 -13.57 -1.51 -25.78
C GLU A 41 -14.71 -1.95 -24.83
N ARG A 42 -15.94 -1.53 -25.14
CA ARG A 42 -17.15 -1.87 -24.39
C ARG A 42 -18.04 -2.85 -25.17
N PRO A 43 -17.69 -4.15 -25.24
CA PRO A 43 -18.51 -5.14 -25.93
C PRO A 43 -19.88 -5.30 -25.28
N ARG A 44 -20.88 -5.71 -26.07
CA ARG A 44 -22.24 -5.97 -25.57
C ARG A 44 -22.38 -7.42 -25.12
N VAL A 45 -23.11 -7.65 -24.03
CA VAL A 45 -23.52 -8.98 -23.58
C VAL A 45 -24.98 -9.19 -23.98
N VAL A 46 -25.28 -10.27 -24.69
CA VAL A 46 -26.58 -10.57 -25.27
C VAL A 46 -27.02 -11.97 -24.86
N ARG A 47 -28.25 -12.13 -24.38
CA ARG A 47 -28.84 -13.44 -24.04
C ARG A 47 -29.21 -14.22 -25.30
N GLU A 48 -28.93 -15.52 -25.28
CA GLU A 48 -29.40 -16.49 -26.27
C GLU A 48 -30.13 -17.65 -25.56
N PRO A 49 -31.41 -17.51 -25.20
CA PRO A 49 -32.16 -18.59 -24.56
C PRO A 49 -32.35 -19.80 -25.49
N ASP A 50 -32.45 -19.58 -26.80
CA ASP A 50 -32.65 -20.63 -27.82
C ASP A 50 -31.34 -21.31 -28.28
N ASN A 51 -30.22 -21.08 -27.58
CA ASN A 51 -28.93 -21.66 -27.99
C ASN A 51 -28.93 -23.19 -27.83
N PRO A 52 -28.60 -23.97 -28.87
CA PRO A 52 -28.78 -25.43 -28.89
C PRO A 52 -27.84 -26.21 -27.94
N HIS A 53 -26.87 -25.54 -27.31
CA HIS A 53 -25.94 -26.15 -26.37
C HIS A 53 -26.17 -25.71 -24.91
N ASP A 54 -26.77 -24.54 -24.71
CA ASP A 54 -26.90 -23.92 -23.39
C ASP A 54 -27.98 -22.83 -23.35
N ALA A 55 -29.14 -23.11 -22.76
CA ALA A 55 -30.19 -22.10 -22.60
C ALA A 55 -29.75 -20.87 -21.75
N ASN A 56 -28.67 -21.00 -20.97
CA ASN A 56 -28.06 -19.89 -20.24
C ASN A 56 -27.03 -19.11 -21.06
N ALA A 57 -26.86 -19.38 -22.37
CA ALA A 57 -25.83 -18.74 -23.18
C ALA A 57 -25.92 -17.20 -23.13
N MET A 58 -24.79 -16.57 -22.81
CA MET A 58 -24.61 -15.12 -22.90
C MET A 58 -23.48 -14.85 -23.90
N ARG A 59 -23.86 -14.37 -25.09
CA ARG A 59 -22.95 -14.05 -26.19
C ARG A 59 -22.34 -12.68 -25.96
N VAL A 60 -21.04 -12.54 -26.21
CA VAL A 60 -20.31 -11.28 -26.13
C VAL A 60 -19.97 -10.82 -27.54
N THR A 61 -20.36 -9.59 -27.89
CA THR A 61 -20.24 -9.04 -29.25
C THR A 61 -19.49 -7.71 -29.27
N ASN A 62 -18.87 -7.34 -30.40
CA ASN A 62 -18.32 -5.99 -30.61
C ASN A 62 -19.44 -4.94 -30.78
N ALA A 63 -19.07 -3.70 -31.13
CA ALA A 63 -20.02 -2.60 -31.33
C ALA A 63 -20.96 -2.85 -32.52
N GLU A 64 -20.48 -3.58 -33.52
CA GLU A 64 -21.16 -3.98 -34.76
C GLU A 64 -22.11 -5.18 -34.56
N GLY A 65 -22.08 -5.83 -33.39
CA GLY A 65 -22.89 -7.00 -33.06
C GLY A 65 -22.30 -8.34 -33.51
N GLU A 66 -21.09 -8.36 -34.07
CA GLU A 66 -20.38 -9.59 -34.39
C GLU A 66 -19.94 -10.32 -33.10
N PRO A 67 -20.06 -11.66 -33.03
CA PRO A 67 -19.64 -12.41 -31.86
C PRO A 67 -18.12 -12.38 -31.69
N ILE A 68 -17.67 -12.11 -30.47
CA ILE A 68 -16.28 -12.27 -30.00
C ILE A 68 -16.14 -13.61 -29.27
N GLY A 69 -17.17 -14.02 -28.53
CA GLY A 69 -17.19 -15.25 -27.74
C GLY A 69 -18.41 -15.33 -26.83
N TYR A 70 -18.31 -16.13 -25.78
CA TYR A 70 -19.38 -16.34 -24.80
C TYR A 70 -18.85 -16.22 -23.37
N VAL A 71 -19.72 -15.80 -22.45
CA VAL A 71 -19.50 -15.98 -21.01
C VAL A 71 -19.41 -17.48 -20.73
N PRO A 72 -18.46 -17.96 -19.88
CA PRO A 72 -18.37 -19.37 -19.54
C PRO A 72 -19.67 -19.90 -18.93
N ARG A 73 -20.08 -21.14 -19.30
CA ARG A 73 -21.27 -21.82 -18.76
C ARG A 73 -21.40 -21.75 -17.24
N GLU A 74 -20.27 -21.81 -16.53
CA GLU A 74 -20.20 -21.69 -15.07
C GLU A 74 -20.77 -20.34 -14.58
N ASP A 75 -20.22 -19.22 -15.04
CA ASP A 75 -20.72 -17.88 -14.70
C ASP A 75 -22.12 -17.62 -15.31
N ALA A 76 -22.35 -18.07 -16.55
CA ALA A 76 -23.62 -17.91 -17.24
C ALA A 76 -24.80 -18.62 -16.54
N SER A 77 -24.56 -19.79 -15.91
CA SER A 77 -25.58 -20.58 -15.20
C SER A 77 -26.21 -19.90 -13.97
N PHE A 78 -25.69 -18.74 -13.54
CA PHE A 78 -26.33 -17.86 -12.56
C PHE A 78 -26.58 -16.44 -13.09
N LEU A 79 -25.74 -15.92 -13.99
CA LEU A 79 -25.96 -14.60 -14.58
C LEU A 79 -27.17 -14.56 -15.50
N ALA A 80 -27.38 -15.59 -16.34
CA ALA A 80 -28.49 -15.64 -17.29
C ALA A 80 -29.88 -15.55 -16.63
N PRO A 81 -30.26 -16.42 -15.67
CA PRO A 81 -31.59 -16.35 -15.06
C PRO A 81 -31.82 -15.05 -14.27
N LEU A 82 -30.78 -14.45 -13.70
CA LEU A 82 -30.89 -13.16 -13.00
C LEU A 82 -30.99 -11.96 -13.96
N ALA A 83 -30.41 -12.06 -15.15
CA ALA A 83 -30.58 -11.07 -16.21
C ALA A 83 -31.97 -11.19 -16.87
N ASP A 84 -32.44 -12.42 -17.13
CA ASP A 84 -33.76 -12.68 -17.71
C ASP A 84 -34.91 -12.25 -16.79
N GLY A 85 -34.72 -12.37 -15.47
CA GLY A 85 -35.65 -11.86 -14.46
C GLY A 85 -35.48 -10.37 -14.12
N GLU A 86 -34.66 -9.62 -14.86
CA GLU A 86 -34.36 -8.19 -14.60
C GLU A 86 -33.89 -7.88 -13.16
N VAL A 87 -33.25 -8.85 -12.49
CA VAL A 87 -32.65 -8.68 -11.16
C VAL A 87 -31.33 -7.92 -11.26
N VAL A 88 -30.55 -8.18 -12.33
CA VAL A 88 -29.26 -7.54 -12.60
C VAL A 88 -29.05 -7.20 -14.06
N THR A 89 -28.23 -6.18 -14.33
CA THR A 89 -27.76 -5.84 -15.67
C THR A 89 -26.28 -6.24 -15.83
N CYS A 90 -25.85 -6.54 -17.06
CA CYS A 90 -24.47 -6.95 -17.35
C CYS A 90 -23.87 -6.07 -18.45
N GLN A 91 -22.89 -5.24 -18.11
CA GLN A 91 -22.07 -4.48 -19.06
C GLN A 91 -20.68 -5.10 -19.14
N ALA A 92 -20.05 -5.15 -20.32
CA ALA A 92 -18.72 -5.72 -20.46
C ALA A 92 -17.68 -4.68 -20.92
N GLU A 93 -16.47 -4.83 -20.39
CA GLU A 93 -15.26 -4.09 -20.75
C GLU A 93 -14.20 -5.11 -21.17
N ALA A 94 -13.61 -4.93 -22.36
CA ALA A 94 -12.62 -5.84 -22.90
C ALA A 94 -11.25 -5.64 -22.21
N LEU A 95 -10.62 -6.75 -21.81
CA LEU A 95 -9.28 -6.80 -21.22
C LEU A 95 -8.36 -7.59 -22.16
N ASP A 96 -7.12 -7.13 -22.37
CA ASP A 96 -6.16 -7.76 -23.29
C ASP A 96 -6.09 -9.29 -23.13
N MET A 97 -5.72 -9.74 -21.92
CA MET A 97 -5.31 -11.11 -21.66
C MET A 97 -5.43 -11.47 -20.17
N ALA A 98 -6.36 -12.35 -19.79
CA ALA A 98 -6.40 -12.94 -18.44
C ALA A 98 -5.84 -14.38 -18.42
N PRO A 99 -5.34 -14.87 -17.27
CA PRO A 99 -4.99 -16.28 -17.09
C PRO A 99 -6.22 -17.19 -17.27
N ASP A 100 -6.06 -18.33 -17.95
CA ASP A 100 -7.08 -19.38 -18.05
C ASP A 100 -6.91 -20.37 -16.88
N PRO A 101 -7.79 -20.37 -15.85
CA PRO A 101 -7.64 -21.26 -14.69
C PRO A 101 -7.88 -22.75 -15.03
N ARG A 102 -8.37 -23.07 -16.24
CA ARG A 102 -8.63 -24.44 -16.71
C ARG A 102 -7.51 -24.99 -17.60
N ARG A 103 -6.39 -24.27 -17.75
CA ARG A 103 -5.20 -24.69 -18.50
C ARG A 103 -3.91 -24.32 -17.75
N ASN A 104 -2.77 -24.78 -18.27
CA ASN A 104 -1.46 -24.47 -17.71
C ASN A 104 -1.25 -22.94 -17.58
N ARG A 105 -0.65 -22.47 -16.47
CA ARG A 105 -0.51 -21.05 -16.06
C ARG A 105 0.03 -20.07 -17.12
N ARG A 106 0.59 -20.56 -18.24
CA ARG A 106 1.07 -19.75 -19.37
C ARG A 106 0.02 -19.45 -20.45
N SER A 107 -1.12 -20.16 -20.50
CA SER A 107 -2.16 -19.86 -21.49
C SER A 107 -3.03 -18.70 -21.03
N LYS A 108 -2.94 -17.59 -21.75
CA LYS A 108 -3.82 -16.42 -21.61
C LYS A 108 -4.98 -16.50 -22.60
N ARG A 109 -6.14 -15.95 -22.25
CA ARG A 109 -7.27 -15.73 -23.17
C ARG A 109 -7.72 -14.27 -23.12
N LEU A 110 -8.33 -13.83 -24.22
CA LEU A 110 -9.17 -12.63 -24.20
C LEU A 110 -10.22 -12.78 -23.10
N ALA A 111 -10.36 -11.75 -22.27
CA ALA A 111 -11.25 -11.74 -21.13
C ALA A 111 -12.07 -10.46 -21.12
N VAL A 112 -13.20 -10.49 -20.44
CA VAL A 112 -14.01 -9.29 -20.19
C VAL A 112 -14.20 -9.12 -18.69
N ARG A 113 -14.18 -7.87 -18.24
CA ARG A 113 -14.70 -7.47 -16.94
C ARG A 113 -16.18 -7.20 -17.13
N LEU A 114 -17.02 -8.03 -16.51
CA LEU A 114 -18.46 -7.78 -16.42
C LEU A 114 -18.70 -6.83 -15.24
N ARG A 115 -19.19 -5.61 -15.49
CA ARG A 115 -19.81 -4.76 -14.46
C ARG A 115 -21.25 -5.25 -14.28
N ILE A 116 -21.58 -5.67 -13.06
CA ILE A 116 -22.91 -6.16 -12.71
C ILE A 116 -23.68 -5.00 -12.09
N GLY A 117 -24.68 -4.49 -12.80
CA GLY A 117 -25.56 -3.43 -12.33
C GLY A 117 -26.82 -3.99 -11.66
N GLN A 118 -27.51 -3.13 -10.91
CA GLN A 118 -28.83 -3.42 -10.37
C GLN A 118 -29.87 -3.40 -11.50
N GLY A 119 -30.83 -4.32 -11.47
CA GLY A 119 -32.06 -4.24 -12.27
C GLY A 119 -33.27 -3.85 -11.40
N PRO A 120 -34.46 -3.62 -12.00
CA PRO A 120 -35.67 -3.29 -11.24
C PRO A 120 -36.01 -4.31 -10.15
N ASN A 121 -35.70 -5.59 -10.36
CA ASN A 121 -36.03 -6.68 -9.42
C ASN A 121 -34.86 -7.04 -8.49
N VAL A 122 -33.87 -6.16 -8.31
CA VAL A 122 -32.66 -6.43 -7.49
C VAL A 122 -32.94 -6.84 -6.05
N SER A 123 -34.11 -6.50 -5.49
CA SER A 123 -34.54 -6.96 -4.16
C SER A 123 -34.59 -8.49 -4.03
N GLU A 124 -34.83 -9.23 -5.11
CA GLU A 124 -34.80 -10.70 -5.14
C GLU A 124 -33.41 -11.28 -4.85
N LEU A 125 -32.33 -10.57 -5.23
CA LEU A 125 -30.95 -10.95 -4.92
C LEU A 125 -30.71 -10.99 -3.40
N PHE A 126 -31.47 -10.21 -2.65
CA PHE A 126 -31.32 -9.90 -1.24
C PHE A 126 -32.46 -10.45 -0.36
N ALA A 127 -33.43 -11.14 -0.97
CA ALA A 127 -34.53 -11.76 -0.26
C ALA A 127 -33.98 -12.75 0.79
N PRO A 128 -34.51 -12.77 2.03
CA PRO A 128 -34.09 -13.76 3.01
C PRO A 128 -34.36 -15.17 2.44
N PRO A 129 -33.49 -16.15 2.71
CA PRO A 129 -33.67 -17.49 2.17
C PRO A 129 -34.94 -18.12 2.74
N LEU A 130 -35.36 -19.19 2.07
CA LEU A 130 -36.44 -20.09 2.48
C LEU A 130 -36.41 -20.32 4.01
N PRO A 131 -37.56 -20.36 4.69
CA PRO A 131 -37.65 -20.38 6.17
C PRO A 131 -37.18 -21.70 6.83
N ASP A 132 -36.37 -22.49 6.16
CA ASP A 132 -35.80 -23.74 6.66
C ASP A 132 -34.36 -23.58 7.16
N GLN A 133 -33.89 -24.57 7.92
CA GLN A 133 -32.51 -24.67 8.40
C GLN A 133 -31.65 -25.56 7.48
N SER A 134 -31.95 -25.59 6.17
CA SER A 134 -31.19 -26.40 5.23
C SER A 134 -29.72 -25.92 5.14
N PRO A 135 -28.76 -26.82 4.83
CA PRO A 135 -27.39 -26.41 4.56
C PRO A 135 -27.28 -25.35 3.45
N GLN A 136 -28.18 -25.37 2.47
CA GLN A 136 -28.31 -24.37 1.41
C GLN A 136 -28.72 -23.00 1.95
N ALA A 137 -29.72 -22.94 2.84
CA ALA A 137 -30.15 -21.70 3.49
C ALA A 137 -29.02 -21.13 4.36
N LEU A 138 -28.29 -21.96 5.10
CA LEU A 138 -27.13 -21.55 5.89
C LEU A 138 -25.99 -20.96 5.02
N VAL A 139 -25.67 -21.58 3.88
CA VAL A 139 -24.68 -21.04 2.93
C VAL A 139 -25.16 -19.72 2.32
N HIS A 140 -26.45 -19.60 2.00
CA HIS A 140 -27.01 -18.32 1.54
C HIS A 140 -26.91 -17.25 2.62
N GLN A 141 -27.28 -17.53 3.88
CA GLN A 141 -27.16 -16.56 4.98
C GLN A 141 -25.71 -16.12 5.19
N LEU A 142 -24.74 -17.05 5.15
CA LEU A 142 -23.32 -16.74 5.22
C LEU A 142 -22.91 -15.77 4.10
N VAL A 143 -23.16 -16.13 2.83
CA VAL A 143 -22.78 -15.31 1.67
C VAL A 143 -23.48 -13.94 1.69
N LEU A 144 -24.78 -13.89 1.98
CA LEU A 144 -25.56 -12.65 2.02
C LEU A 144 -25.08 -11.72 3.14
N ARG A 145 -24.78 -12.26 4.33
CA ARG A 145 -24.24 -11.49 5.45
C ARG A 145 -22.83 -10.99 5.14
N THR A 146 -21.95 -11.86 4.64
CA THR A 146 -20.61 -11.47 4.19
C THR A 146 -20.66 -10.44 3.07
N PHE A 147 -21.68 -10.43 2.20
CA PHE A 147 -21.85 -9.39 1.19
C PHE A 147 -22.32 -8.06 1.80
N ARG A 148 -23.34 -8.07 2.67
CA ARG A 148 -23.88 -6.86 3.29
C ARG A 148 -22.86 -6.18 4.20
N ASP A 149 -22.32 -6.95 5.13
CA ASP A 149 -21.55 -6.48 6.28
C ASP A 149 -20.04 -6.69 6.08
N LEU A 150 -19.56 -6.70 4.82
CA LEU A 150 -18.18 -7.08 4.49
C LEU A 150 -17.15 -6.18 5.20
N PRO A 151 -16.34 -6.72 6.13
CA PRO A 151 -15.29 -5.93 6.75
C PRO A 151 -14.11 -5.71 5.80
N GLY A 152 -13.28 -4.71 6.10
CA GLY A 152 -11.97 -4.49 5.49
C GLY A 152 -10.91 -5.53 5.91
N GLY A 153 -9.66 -5.26 5.54
CA GLY A 153 -8.48 -5.99 6.06
C GLY A 153 -8.45 -7.50 5.79
N GLU A 154 -7.76 -8.23 6.68
CA GLU A 154 -7.65 -9.70 6.66
C GLU A 154 -8.96 -10.37 7.08
N ILE A 155 -9.72 -9.78 8.01
CA ILE A 155 -11.01 -10.31 8.44
C ILE A 155 -11.95 -10.38 7.23
N GLY A 156 -11.99 -9.31 6.44
CA GLY A 156 -12.66 -9.27 5.13
C GLY A 156 -12.18 -10.36 4.20
N ARG A 157 -10.85 -10.47 3.99
CA ARG A 157 -10.25 -11.51 3.13
C ARG A 157 -10.65 -12.92 3.54
N ARG A 158 -10.54 -13.27 4.82
CA ARG A 158 -10.90 -14.59 5.37
C ARG A 158 -12.41 -14.85 5.26
N ALA A 159 -13.24 -13.82 5.46
CA ALA A 159 -14.69 -13.93 5.28
C ALA A 159 -15.06 -14.19 3.81
N VAL A 160 -14.41 -13.50 2.85
CA VAL A 160 -14.57 -13.78 1.41
C VAL A 160 -14.12 -15.20 1.08
N GLU A 161 -12.92 -15.62 1.51
CA GLU A 161 -12.38 -16.97 1.25
C GLU A 161 -13.32 -18.06 1.80
N ALA A 162 -13.81 -17.92 3.03
CA ALA A 162 -14.74 -18.87 3.65
C ALA A 162 -16.09 -18.91 2.94
N ALA A 163 -16.69 -17.76 2.63
CA ALA A 163 -17.99 -17.68 1.96
C ALA A 163 -17.92 -18.20 0.51
N GLN A 164 -16.83 -17.93 -0.21
CA GLN A 164 -16.60 -18.46 -1.56
C GLN A 164 -16.34 -19.97 -1.56
N ALA A 165 -15.55 -20.49 -0.61
CA ALA A 165 -15.34 -21.92 -0.45
C ALA A 165 -16.66 -22.65 -0.12
N ALA A 166 -17.49 -22.09 0.76
CA ALA A 166 -18.82 -22.62 1.08
C ALA A 166 -19.74 -22.63 -0.16
N ALA A 167 -19.81 -21.53 -0.91
CA ALA A 167 -20.61 -21.46 -2.14
C ALA A 167 -20.13 -22.47 -3.21
N ALA A 168 -18.81 -22.56 -3.42
CA ALA A 168 -18.20 -23.49 -4.38
C ALA A 168 -18.45 -24.96 -4.02
N ALA A 169 -18.42 -25.32 -2.73
CA ALA A 169 -18.73 -26.68 -2.28
C ALA A 169 -20.17 -27.09 -2.62
N PHE A 170 -21.12 -26.15 -2.65
CA PHE A 170 -22.51 -26.42 -2.99
C PHE A 170 -22.78 -26.39 -4.49
N GLY A 171 -22.12 -25.50 -5.23
CA GLY A 171 -22.26 -25.40 -6.70
C GLY A 171 -23.70 -25.06 -7.09
N GLU A 172 -24.25 -25.74 -8.09
CA GLU A 172 -25.63 -25.51 -8.58
C GLU A 172 -26.73 -25.83 -7.54
N ARG A 173 -26.39 -26.44 -6.39
CA ARG A 173 -27.35 -26.74 -5.31
C ARG A 173 -27.78 -25.50 -4.50
N ILE A 174 -27.17 -24.34 -4.73
CA ILE A 174 -27.56 -23.06 -4.14
C ILE A 174 -28.14 -22.10 -5.20
N PRO A 175 -29.07 -21.20 -4.82
CA PRO A 175 -29.69 -20.25 -5.74
C PRO A 175 -28.69 -19.45 -6.60
N ALA A 176 -29.12 -19.07 -7.81
CA ALA A 176 -28.35 -18.19 -8.69
C ALA A 176 -27.93 -16.89 -7.98
N ALA A 177 -28.84 -16.30 -7.20
CA ALA A 177 -28.58 -15.15 -6.32
C ALA A 177 -27.36 -15.37 -5.41
N THR A 178 -27.32 -16.49 -4.67
CA THR A 178 -26.19 -16.84 -3.79
C THR A 178 -24.88 -16.97 -4.57
N ARG A 179 -24.91 -17.61 -5.74
CA ARG A 179 -23.72 -17.81 -6.58
C ARG A 179 -23.19 -16.48 -7.12
N LEU A 180 -24.07 -15.58 -7.53
CA LEU A 180 -23.69 -14.22 -7.93
C LEU A 180 -23.07 -13.43 -6.77
N LEU A 181 -23.74 -13.37 -5.62
CA LEU A 181 -23.23 -12.64 -4.45
C LEU A 181 -21.84 -13.14 -4.04
N ALA A 182 -21.64 -14.46 -3.95
CA ALA A 182 -20.34 -15.06 -3.65
C ALA A 182 -19.26 -14.68 -4.67
N ARG A 183 -19.60 -14.64 -5.96
CA ARG A 183 -18.69 -14.24 -7.05
C ARG A 183 -18.28 -12.76 -6.96
N LEU A 184 -19.19 -11.89 -6.52
CA LEU A 184 -18.97 -10.45 -6.38
C LEU A 184 -18.15 -10.07 -5.14
N LEU A 185 -18.11 -10.91 -4.09
CA LEU A 185 -17.40 -10.64 -2.83
C LEU A 185 -15.96 -10.15 -3.01
N GLN A 186 -15.20 -10.71 -3.95
CA GLN A 186 -13.82 -10.27 -4.23
C GLN A 186 -13.77 -8.82 -4.70
N SER A 187 -14.61 -8.45 -5.68
CA SER A 187 -14.69 -7.06 -6.16
C SER A 187 -15.19 -6.09 -5.11
N ARG A 188 -16.01 -6.58 -4.17
CA ARG A 188 -16.54 -5.79 -3.05
C ARG A 188 -15.47 -5.55 -1.97
N LEU A 189 -14.61 -6.53 -1.68
CA LEU A 189 -13.44 -6.35 -0.82
C LEU A 189 -12.47 -5.31 -1.42
N GLU A 190 -12.17 -5.43 -2.71
CA GLU A 190 -11.33 -4.46 -3.43
C GLU A 190 -11.92 -3.05 -3.44
N PHE A 191 -13.25 -2.91 -3.59
CA PHE A 191 -13.93 -1.63 -3.50
C PHE A 191 -13.78 -1.00 -2.10
N ARG A 192 -14.05 -1.77 -1.04
CA ARG A 192 -13.94 -1.32 0.36
C ARG A 192 -12.51 -0.88 0.70
N GLN A 193 -11.50 -1.63 0.25
CA GLN A 193 -10.09 -1.26 0.42
C GLN A 193 -9.74 0.06 -0.29
N ARG A 194 -10.21 0.27 -1.53
CA ARG A 194 -10.00 1.54 -2.26
C ARG A 194 -10.73 2.72 -1.59
N GLU A 195 -11.95 2.51 -1.10
CA GLU A 195 -12.73 3.51 -0.38
C GLU A 195 -12.00 3.98 0.89
N GLN A 196 -11.52 3.03 1.71
CA GLN A 196 -10.70 3.33 2.89
C GLN A 196 -9.39 4.05 2.53
N ALA A 197 -8.66 3.57 1.51
CA ALA A 197 -7.44 4.22 1.06
C ALA A 197 -7.68 5.67 0.58
N ARG A 198 -8.79 5.93 -0.13
CA ARG A 198 -9.19 7.28 -0.58
C ARG A 198 -9.47 8.21 0.60
N LEU A 199 -10.20 7.74 1.62
CA LEU A 199 -10.50 8.53 2.81
C LEU A 199 -9.22 8.89 3.59
N HIS A 200 -8.34 7.92 3.81
CA HIS A 200 -7.05 8.17 4.48
C HIS A 200 -6.13 9.07 3.64
N ALA A 201 -6.17 8.97 2.31
CA ALA A 201 -5.39 9.85 1.43
C ALA A 201 -5.89 11.30 1.50
N ALA A 202 -7.21 11.49 1.57
CA ALA A 202 -7.81 12.81 1.78
C ALA A 202 -7.48 13.40 3.16
N ALA A 203 -7.55 12.59 4.23
CA ALA A 203 -7.17 13.02 5.58
C ALA A 203 -5.69 13.43 5.65
N LEU A 204 -4.79 12.66 5.03
CA LEU A 204 -3.37 13.01 4.95
C LEU A 204 -3.13 14.25 4.08
N ALA A 205 -3.84 14.41 2.96
CA ALA A 205 -3.70 15.58 2.10
C ALA A 205 -4.10 16.87 2.84
N GLU A 206 -5.19 16.82 3.61
CA GLU A 206 -5.64 17.96 4.41
C GLU A 206 -4.70 18.24 5.58
N ARG A 207 -4.17 17.20 6.21
CA ARG A 207 -3.09 17.33 7.19
C ARG A 207 -1.88 18.04 6.57
N CYS A 208 -1.37 17.60 5.41
CA CYS A 208 -0.22 18.22 4.75
C CYS A 208 -0.40 19.72 4.45
N ARG A 209 -1.62 20.18 4.14
CA ARG A 209 -1.94 21.60 3.93
C ARG A 209 -1.96 22.44 5.21
N THR A 210 -2.26 21.82 6.34
CA THR A 210 -2.48 22.50 7.63
C THR A 210 -1.29 22.41 8.59
N LEU A 211 -0.28 21.61 8.25
CA LEU A 211 0.98 21.51 8.98
C LEU A 211 1.70 22.86 9.09
N GLN A 212 2.18 23.16 10.30
CA GLN A 212 2.96 24.38 10.56
C GLN A 212 4.45 24.07 10.47
N LEU A 213 5.18 24.84 9.67
CA LEU A 213 6.64 24.71 9.57
C LEU A 213 7.33 25.63 10.58
N GLY A 214 8.24 25.07 11.38
CA GLY A 214 9.14 25.80 12.27
C GLY A 214 10.24 26.57 11.52
N GLN A 215 11.15 27.16 12.28
CA GLN A 215 12.35 27.79 11.72
C GLN A 215 13.40 26.72 11.35
N PRO A 216 14.05 26.78 10.17
CA PRO A 216 15.04 25.78 9.77
C PRO A 216 16.27 25.76 10.69
N VAL A 217 16.65 24.56 11.11
CA VAL A 217 17.80 24.28 11.99
C VAL A 217 18.93 23.72 11.13
N ARG A 218 20.01 24.49 10.97
CA ARG A 218 21.17 24.14 10.11
C ARG A 218 22.32 23.55 10.92
N HIS A 219 22.86 22.42 10.48
CA HIS A 219 24.02 21.76 11.06
C HIS A 219 25.07 21.43 9.98
N GLY A 220 25.91 22.42 9.66
CA GLY A 220 26.83 22.34 8.53
C GLY A 220 26.07 22.39 7.20
N GLU A 221 26.20 21.35 6.37
CA GLU A 221 25.56 21.25 5.05
C GLU A 221 24.16 20.59 5.07
N ILE A 222 23.65 20.17 6.23
CA ILE A 222 22.28 19.64 6.39
C ILE A 222 21.39 20.66 7.12
N VAL A 223 20.12 20.69 6.73
CA VAL A 223 19.07 21.54 7.30
C VAL A 223 17.86 20.69 7.61
N PHE A 224 17.34 20.84 8.83
CA PHE A 224 16.09 20.27 9.28
C PHE A 224 15.06 21.41 9.34
N VAL A 225 14.03 21.36 8.50
CA VAL A 225 12.85 22.21 8.66
C VAL A 225 11.89 21.46 9.60
N PRO A 226 11.68 21.93 10.85
CA PRO A 226 10.80 21.24 11.78
C PRO A 226 9.36 21.35 11.30
N VAL A 227 8.61 20.26 11.42
CA VAL A 227 7.16 20.25 11.28
C VAL A 227 6.57 20.23 12.68
N LEU A 228 5.79 21.25 13.01
CA LEU A 228 5.17 21.42 14.33
C LEU A 228 3.80 20.74 14.34
N GLY A 229 3.48 20.07 15.45
CA GLY A 229 2.26 19.30 15.59
C GLY A 229 1.72 19.24 17.02
N PRO A 230 0.65 18.48 17.26
CA PRO A 230 0.13 18.28 18.61
C PRO A 230 1.19 17.55 19.46
N ARG A 231 1.16 17.78 20.78
CA ARG A 231 2.09 17.12 21.70
C ARG A 231 1.89 15.59 21.72
N LYS A 232 0.63 15.15 21.74
CA LYS A 232 0.23 13.73 21.72
C LYS A 232 -1.03 13.56 20.87
N CYS A 233 -1.12 12.48 20.09
CA CYS A 233 -2.29 12.10 19.30
C CYS A 233 -3.25 11.18 20.09
N ALA A 234 -4.41 10.86 19.51
CA ALA A 234 -5.42 10.02 20.15
C ALA A 234 -5.05 8.53 20.26
N ILE A 235 -4.11 8.05 19.42
CA ILE A 235 -3.72 6.63 19.36
C ILE A 235 -2.44 6.40 20.17
N ASP A 236 -2.57 5.81 21.37
CA ASP A 236 -1.41 5.41 22.16
C ASP A 236 -0.71 4.20 21.51
N HIS A 237 0.58 4.32 21.21
CA HIS A 237 1.34 3.29 20.47
C HIS A 237 2.82 3.27 20.86
N GLU A 238 3.47 2.12 20.68
CA GLU A 238 4.93 1.98 20.83
C GLU A 238 5.64 1.98 19.47
N LEU A 239 6.89 2.46 19.42
CA LEU A 239 7.74 2.21 18.27
C LEU A 239 8.28 0.78 18.32
N ILE A 240 8.46 0.13 17.16
CA ILE A 240 8.87 -1.28 17.07
C ILE A 240 10.18 -1.58 17.80
N ASP A 241 11.14 -0.65 17.85
CA ASP A 241 12.40 -0.82 18.58
C ASP A 241 12.23 -0.72 20.10
N GLU A 242 11.28 0.09 20.56
CA GLU A 242 10.86 0.13 21.97
C GLU A 242 10.18 -1.20 22.33
N ALA A 243 9.23 -1.62 21.50
CA ALA A 243 8.45 -2.82 21.76
C ALA A 243 9.29 -4.10 21.73
N VAL A 244 10.21 -4.25 20.77
CA VAL A 244 11.13 -5.40 20.72
C VAL A 244 12.04 -5.43 21.96
N ARG A 245 12.58 -4.26 22.35
CA ARG A 245 13.42 -4.11 23.56
C ARG A 245 12.67 -4.45 24.85
N CYS A 246 11.39 -4.10 24.93
CA CYS A 246 10.50 -4.43 26.05
C CYS A 246 9.87 -5.84 25.97
N LYS A 247 10.13 -6.61 24.90
CA LYS A 247 9.48 -7.90 24.58
C LYS A 247 7.96 -7.80 24.35
N HIS A 248 7.48 -6.60 24.04
CA HIS A 248 6.12 -6.29 23.59
C HIS A 248 5.92 -6.60 22.10
N ALA A 249 7.00 -6.66 21.32
CA ALA A 249 7.03 -7.27 19.99
C ALA A 249 7.92 -8.52 19.98
N VAL A 250 7.48 -9.56 19.29
CA VAL A 250 8.31 -10.72 18.94
C VAL A 250 8.53 -10.72 17.43
N VAL A 251 9.79 -10.56 17.01
CA VAL A 251 10.20 -10.62 15.60
C VAL A 251 11.00 -11.90 15.37
N GLY A 252 10.67 -12.64 14.31
CA GLY A 252 11.34 -13.88 13.93
C GLY A 252 11.32 -14.14 12.41
N GLU A 253 11.91 -15.26 12.01
CA GLU A 253 11.77 -15.77 10.64
C GLU A 253 10.35 -16.30 10.40
N VAL A 254 9.88 -16.28 9.15
CA VAL A 254 8.53 -16.75 8.80
C VAL A 254 8.41 -18.28 8.95
N ALA A 255 7.19 -18.76 9.22
CA ALA A 255 6.93 -20.17 9.53
C ALA A 255 7.35 -21.17 8.42
N SER A 256 7.45 -20.73 7.16
CA SER A 256 7.96 -21.52 6.04
C SER A 256 9.49 -21.69 6.01
N GLY A 257 10.21 -21.15 7.01
CA GLY A 257 11.67 -21.09 7.07
C GLY A 257 12.23 -19.71 6.68
N PRO A 258 13.53 -19.45 6.93
CA PRO A 258 14.11 -18.13 6.77
C PRO A 258 13.96 -17.54 5.37
N THR A 259 13.55 -16.27 5.27
CA THR A 259 13.46 -15.58 3.97
C THR A 259 14.19 -14.25 3.96
N VAL A 260 14.70 -13.88 2.78
CA VAL A 260 15.50 -12.65 2.63
C VAL A 260 14.65 -11.37 2.78
N ASN A 261 13.37 -11.44 2.43
CA ASN A 261 12.53 -10.26 2.20
C ASN A 261 11.27 -10.16 3.07
N ARG A 262 11.07 -11.09 4.03
CA ARG A 262 9.96 -11.05 4.99
C ARG A 262 10.43 -11.52 6.36
N VAL A 263 9.96 -10.84 7.40
CA VAL A 263 10.06 -11.28 8.80
C VAL A 263 8.65 -11.44 9.37
N HIS A 264 8.47 -12.37 10.29
CA HIS A 264 7.24 -12.50 11.04
C HIS A 264 7.31 -11.60 12.27
N VAL A 265 6.27 -10.79 12.50
CA VAL A 265 6.16 -9.93 13.68
C VAL A 265 4.84 -10.19 14.40
N ARG A 266 4.92 -10.37 15.71
CA ARG A 266 3.78 -10.48 16.62
C ARG A 266 3.78 -9.33 17.60
N ASN A 267 2.65 -8.63 17.70
CA ASN A 267 2.36 -7.74 18.83
C ASN A 267 1.86 -8.58 20.02
N VAL A 268 2.53 -8.47 21.17
CA VAL A 268 2.09 -9.08 22.45
C VAL A 268 1.75 -8.04 23.53
N ALA A 269 1.75 -6.75 23.18
CA ALA A 269 1.23 -5.67 24.02
C ALA A 269 -0.29 -5.50 23.88
N ASP A 270 -0.83 -4.66 24.76
CA ASP A 270 -2.21 -4.20 24.82
C ASP A 270 -2.49 -2.94 23.97
N LYS A 271 -1.49 -2.45 23.22
CA LYS A 271 -1.56 -1.26 22.37
C LYS A 271 -0.88 -1.46 21.00
N PRO A 272 -1.24 -0.68 19.97
CA PRO A 272 -0.60 -0.73 18.65
C PRO A 272 0.92 -0.55 18.68
N ILE A 273 1.60 -1.22 17.76
CA ILE A 273 3.05 -1.08 17.54
C ILE A 273 3.29 -0.51 16.14
N LEU A 274 3.86 0.69 16.09
CA LEU A 274 4.29 1.36 14.87
C LEU A 274 5.72 0.92 14.51
N GLY A 275 5.90 0.31 13.35
CA GLY A 275 7.21 0.11 12.71
C GLY A 275 7.39 1.13 11.59
N PRO A 276 8.12 2.25 11.79
CA PRO A 276 8.28 3.25 10.75
C PRO A 276 9.14 2.68 9.61
N GLN A 277 8.84 3.07 8.37
CA GLN A 277 9.62 2.69 7.20
C GLN A 277 11.10 3.02 7.43
N GLY A 278 12.00 2.09 7.12
CA GLY A 278 13.43 2.33 7.28
C GLY A 278 14.01 1.96 8.64
N TRP A 279 13.22 1.51 9.63
CA TRP A 279 13.77 1.00 10.89
C TRP A 279 14.56 -0.30 10.67
N MET A 280 15.71 -0.41 11.33
CA MET A 280 16.50 -1.63 11.28
C MET A 280 16.03 -2.65 12.33
N LEU A 281 16.00 -3.92 11.91
CA LEU A 281 15.79 -5.08 12.74
C LEU A 281 17.07 -5.92 12.66
N LEU A 282 17.83 -5.95 13.76
CA LEU A 282 19.15 -6.57 13.83
C LEU A 282 19.09 -8.01 14.34
N GLY A 283 20.00 -8.86 13.90
CA GLY A 283 20.12 -10.22 14.42
C GLY A 283 19.69 -11.30 13.42
N ALA A 284 18.98 -12.32 13.92
CA ALA A 284 18.63 -13.56 13.23
C ALA A 284 19.71 -14.04 12.23
N MET A 285 19.31 -14.37 10.99
CA MET A 285 20.23 -14.74 9.90
C MET A 285 20.99 -13.55 9.31
N GLN A 286 20.39 -12.35 9.30
CA GLN A 286 20.87 -11.11 8.66
C GLN A 286 20.16 -9.89 9.24
N ASP A 287 20.85 -8.74 9.29
CA ASP A 287 20.21 -7.47 9.61
C ASP A 287 19.26 -7.02 8.47
N ARG A 288 18.06 -6.57 8.84
CA ARG A 288 16.97 -6.18 7.95
C ARG A 288 16.58 -4.72 8.15
N VAL A 289 15.92 -4.12 7.15
CA VAL A 289 15.27 -2.82 7.21
C VAL A 289 13.81 -2.95 6.76
N LEU A 290 12.89 -2.29 7.47
CA LEU A 290 11.46 -2.23 7.11
C LEU A 290 11.28 -1.55 5.74
N ALA A 291 10.70 -2.26 4.77
CA ALA A 291 10.52 -1.74 3.40
C ALA A 291 9.46 -0.64 3.31
N THR A 292 8.45 -0.70 4.18
CA THR A 292 7.33 0.25 4.32
C THR A 292 7.00 0.47 5.79
N SER A 293 6.20 1.49 6.10
CA SER A 293 5.68 1.68 7.45
C SER A 293 4.61 0.63 7.74
N VAL A 294 4.58 0.12 8.97
CA VAL A 294 3.59 -0.87 9.44
C VAL A 294 3.02 -0.44 10.77
N VAL A 295 1.77 -0.81 11.04
CA VAL A 295 1.21 -0.81 12.39
C VAL A 295 0.62 -2.19 12.64
N LEU A 296 0.87 -2.72 13.83
CA LEU A 296 0.36 -4.00 14.31
C LEU A 296 -0.56 -3.73 15.50
N GLU A 297 -1.84 -4.06 15.39
CA GLU A 297 -2.81 -3.90 16.49
C GLU A 297 -2.55 -4.88 17.65
N PRO A 298 -3.14 -4.69 18.84
CA PRO A 298 -2.94 -5.57 19.99
C PRO A 298 -3.24 -7.05 19.66
N GLY A 299 -2.26 -7.92 19.90
CA GLY A 299 -2.36 -9.35 19.58
C GLY A 299 -2.21 -9.72 18.09
N GLU A 300 -1.93 -8.75 17.21
CA GLU A 300 -1.73 -8.97 15.77
C GLU A 300 -0.47 -9.79 15.46
N GLU A 301 -0.56 -10.64 14.43
CA GLU A 301 0.57 -11.34 13.81
C GLU A 301 0.59 -11.06 12.29
N ALA A 302 1.72 -10.60 11.76
CA ALA A 302 1.87 -10.31 10.34
C ALA A 302 3.29 -10.57 9.81
N ASP A 303 3.36 -11.01 8.55
CA ASP A 303 4.62 -11.16 7.81
C ASP A 303 4.99 -9.85 7.09
N VAL A 304 5.88 -9.07 7.69
CA VAL A 304 6.26 -7.72 7.26
C VAL A 304 7.36 -7.76 6.18
N PRO A 305 7.21 -7.02 5.06
CA PRO A 305 8.23 -6.92 4.02
C PRO A 305 9.45 -6.12 4.50
N VAL A 306 10.62 -6.69 4.25
CA VAL A 306 11.92 -6.11 4.58
C VAL A 306 12.89 -6.26 3.42
N CYS A 307 13.99 -5.51 3.45
CA CYS A 307 15.20 -5.84 2.70
C CYS A 307 16.37 -5.98 3.68
N CYS A 308 17.40 -6.74 3.31
CA CYS A 308 18.59 -6.93 4.15
C CYS A 308 19.66 -5.87 3.88
N VAL A 309 20.32 -5.44 4.95
CA VAL A 309 21.34 -4.36 4.97
C VAL A 309 22.73 -4.87 5.33
N GLU A 310 22.96 -6.18 5.16
CA GLU A 310 24.22 -6.87 5.39
C GLU A 310 24.37 -8.04 4.42
N ALA A 311 25.12 -7.84 3.33
CA ALA A 311 25.23 -8.81 2.25
C ALA A 311 26.10 -10.04 2.60
N GLY A 312 27.12 -9.85 3.44
CA GLY A 312 28.19 -10.83 3.71
C GLY A 312 27.93 -11.80 4.85
N ARG A 313 26.81 -11.67 5.59
CA ARG A 313 26.39 -12.62 6.63
C ARG A 313 25.20 -13.44 6.11
N TRP A 314 25.24 -14.75 6.29
CA TRP A 314 24.06 -15.63 6.21
C TRP A 314 24.20 -16.74 7.26
N HIS A 315 24.37 -16.32 8.51
CA HIS A 315 24.58 -17.18 9.66
C HIS A 315 24.18 -16.46 10.95
N GLY A 316 23.58 -17.20 11.88
CA GLY A 316 23.10 -16.68 13.16
C GLY A 316 22.12 -17.65 13.80
N SER A 317 21.40 -17.18 14.82
CA SER A 317 20.25 -17.90 15.38
C SER A 317 19.04 -17.76 14.45
N THR A 318 18.18 -18.78 14.41
CA THR A 318 16.84 -18.67 13.79
C THR A 318 15.85 -17.87 14.66
N GLY A 319 16.23 -17.53 15.88
CA GLY A 319 15.42 -16.78 16.84
C GLY A 319 15.95 -15.36 17.07
N GLY A 320 15.02 -14.41 17.08
CA GLY A 320 15.17 -13.06 17.63
C GLY A 320 15.78 -12.02 16.69
N PHE A 321 15.08 -10.89 16.57
CA PHE A 321 15.69 -9.62 16.17
C PHE A 321 15.65 -8.62 17.34
N ALA A 322 16.56 -7.65 17.34
CA ALA A 322 16.52 -6.45 18.15
C ALA A 322 16.18 -5.24 17.25
N GLY A 323 15.23 -4.39 17.64
CA GLY A 323 14.99 -3.15 16.89
C GLY A 323 16.10 -2.13 17.13
N HIS A 324 16.40 -1.31 16.12
CA HIS A 324 17.52 -0.38 16.12
C HIS A 324 17.24 0.86 15.25
N LYS A 325 18.27 1.71 15.10
CA LYS A 325 18.27 2.99 14.36
C LYS A 325 17.65 2.89 12.95
N ALA A 326 17.17 4.01 12.44
CA ALA A 326 16.72 4.16 11.07
C ALA A 326 17.90 4.04 10.10
N ALA A 327 17.65 3.48 8.93
CA ALA A 327 18.60 3.52 7.81
C ALA A 327 18.64 4.93 7.18
N PRO A 328 19.71 5.31 6.46
CA PRO A 328 19.73 6.57 5.72
C PRO A 328 18.74 6.60 4.55
N PRO A 329 18.21 7.78 4.15
CA PRO A 329 17.32 7.96 2.99
C PRO A 329 17.70 7.19 1.71
N SER A 330 18.97 7.13 1.32
CA SER A 330 19.44 6.36 0.15
C SER A 330 19.13 4.86 0.27
N VAL A 331 19.28 4.29 1.46
CA VAL A 331 18.95 2.88 1.78
C VAL A 331 17.44 2.70 1.94
N ARG A 332 16.73 3.72 2.47
CA ARG A 332 15.27 3.70 2.70
C ARG A 332 14.46 3.82 1.41
N ARG A 333 14.86 4.65 0.45
CA ARG A 333 14.06 4.90 -0.76
C ARG A 333 14.03 3.72 -1.74
N ARG A 334 15.14 2.97 -1.87
CA ARG A 334 15.25 1.82 -2.79
C ARG A 334 14.18 0.73 -2.58
N PRO A 335 13.97 0.18 -1.36
CA PRO A 335 12.96 -0.84 -1.14
C PRO A 335 11.55 -0.28 -1.32
N LEU A 336 11.33 0.97 -0.91
CA LEU A 336 10.03 1.63 -1.06
C LEU A 336 9.68 1.88 -2.54
N SER A 337 10.63 2.38 -3.34
CA SER A 337 10.46 2.64 -4.77
C SER A 337 10.00 1.39 -5.52
N LYS A 338 10.66 0.25 -5.28
CA LYS A 338 10.24 -1.02 -5.89
C LYS A 338 8.98 -1.60 -5.26
N LEU A 339 8.75 -1.43 -3.96
CA LEU A 339 7.48 -1.83 -3.34
C LEU A 339 6.29 -1.08 -3.94
N VAL A 340 6.43 0.19 -4.30
CA VAL A 340 5.43 0.91 -5.11
C VAL A 340 5.42 0.34 -6.53
N ALA A 341 6.56 0.28 -7.22
CA ALA A 341 6.64 -0.10 -8.65
C ALA A 341 6.15 -1.52 -8.99
N ASP A 342 6.31 -2.49 -8.09
CA ASP A 342 6.01 -3.92 -8.33
C ASP A 342 5.24 -4.60 -7.16
N GLY A 343 4.88 -3.86 -6.12
CA GLY A 343 4.25 -4.42 -4.91
C GLY A 343 5.20 -5.32 -4.11
N ALA A 344 4.67 -6.29 -3.36
CA ALA A 344 5.46 -7.28 -2.62
C ALA A 344 6.56 -8.02 -3.43
N ALA A 345 6.42 -8.16 -4.77
CA ALA A 345 7.47 -8.71 -5.63
C ALA A 345 8.66 -7.73 -5.79
N GLY A 346 8.39 -6.43 -5.66
CA GLY A 346 9.37 -5.35 -5.73
C GLY A 346 10.35 -5.33 -4.56
N ALA A 347 9.91 -5.65 -3.34
CA ALA A 347 10.84 -5.79 -2.21
C ALA A 347 11.91 -6.87 -2.48
N GLN A 348 11.51 -7.99 -3.10
CA GLN A 348 12.44 -9.03 -3.56
C GLN A 348 13.33 -8.57 -4.72
N ALA A 349 12.82 -7.72 -5.63
CA ALA A 349 13.63 -7.12 -6.70
C ALA A 349 14.60 -6.05 -6.17
N ALA A 350 14.29 -5.38 -5.06
CA ALA A 350 15.08 -4.30 -4.46
C ALA A 350 16.36 -4.78 -3.76
N GLN A 351 16.41 -6.03 -3.29
CA GLN A 351 17.48 -6.50 -2.40
C GLN A 351 18.91 -6.21 -2.90
N HIS A 352 19.18 -6.39 -4.19
CA HIS A 352 20.49 -6.07 -4.76
C HIS A 352 20.77 -4.56 -4.76
N ALA A 353 19.79 -3.74 -5.14
CA ALA A 353 19.92 -2.28 -5.14
C ALA A 353 20.06 -1.69 -3.73
N VAL A 354 19.49 -2.35 -2.72
CA VAL A 354 19.72 -2.01 -1.29
C VAL A 354 21.18 -2.31 -0.91
N TRP A 355 21.72 -3.47 -1.27
CA TRP A 355 23.13 -3.78 -1.04
C TRP A 355 24.10 -2.85 -1.76
N ASP A 356 23.79 -2.48 -3.00
CA ASP A 356 24.61 -1.52 -3.75
C ASP A 356 24.59 -0.14 -3.06
N SER A 357 23.43 0.32 -2.59
CA SER A 357 23.31 1.59 -1.86
C SER A 357 24.02 1.56 -0.50
N VAL A 358 23.95 0.44 0.24
CA VAL A 358 24.74 0.25 1.46
C VAL A 358 26.25 0.25 1.16
N ARG A 359 26.68 -0.40 0.07
CA ARG A 359 28.10 -0.42 -0.34
C ARG A 359 28.62 0.97 -0.72
N GLU A 360 27.84 1.74 -1.46
CA GLU A 360 28.17 3.13 -1.82
C GLU A 360 28.25 4.03 -0.58
N LEU A 361 27.29 3.91 0.35
CA LEU A 361 27.27 4.62 1.62
C LEU A 361 28.50 4.30 2.48
N LEU A 362 28.82 3.00 2.67
CA LEU A 362 30.01 2.54 3.41
C LEU A 362 31.29 3.14 2.82
N GLY A 363 31.44 3.12 1.49
CA GLY A 363 32.56 3.77 0.79
C GLY A 363 32.59 5.30 0.95
N ALA A 364 31.43 5.94 1.10
CA ALA A 364 31.30 7.38 1.32
C ALA A 364 31.63 7.82 2.77
N VAL A 365 31.42 6.94 3.75
CA VAL A 365 31.73 7.20 5.16
C VAL A 365 33.09 6.61 5.60
N HIS A 366 33.74 5.83 4.73
CA HIS A 366 35.00 5.11 4.98
C HIS A 366 34.94 4.01 6.05
N ALA A 367 33.74 3.55 6.43
CA ALA A 367 33.56 2.45 7.38
C ALA A 367 33.98 1.11 6.76
N LEU A 368 34.83 0.35 7.47
CA LEU A 368 35.35 -0.94 7.02
C LEU A 368 34.60 -2.09 7.70
N THR A 369 33.49 -2.51 7.09
CA THR A 369 32.62 -3.55 7.66
C THR A 369 32.81 -4.88 6.91
N PRO A 370 33.36 -5.95 7.55
CA PRO A 370 33.72 -7.19 6.84
C PRO A 370 32.53 -7.90 6.13
N THR A 371 31.33 -7.72 6.66
CA THR A 371 30.07 -8.28 6.10
C THR A 371 29.27 -7.27 5.28
N GLY A 372 29.75 -6.04 5.12
CA GLY A 372 28.97 -4.96 4.53
C GLY A 372 27.75 -4.54 5.37
N SER A 373 27.81 -4.70 6.70
CA SER A 373 26.73 -4.34 7.62
C SER A 373 26.60 -2.82 7.79
N LEU A 374 25.40 -2.30 7.56
CA LEU A 374 25.04 -0.92 7.92
C LEU A 374 25.09 -0.69 9.44
N HIS A 375 24.74 -1.68 10.26
CA HIS A 375 24.78 -1.56 11.72
C HIS A 375 26.20 -1.34 12.25
N ALA A 376 27.19 -2.08 11.71
CA ALA A 376 28.59 -1.92 12.11
C ALA A 376 29.12 -0.49 11.84
N ALA A 377 28.69 0.16 10.76
CA ALA A 377 29.04 1.57 10.51
C ALA A 377 28.43 2.54 11.53
N TYR A 378 27.23 2.27 12.04
CA TYR A 378 26.63 3.03 13.14
C TYR A 378 27.33 2.80 14.49
N GLN A 379 27.96 1.64 14.69
CA GLN A 379 28.79 1.38 15.87
C GLN A 379 30.13 2.13 15.77
N GLU A 380 30.80 2.04 14.62
CA GLU A 380 32.08 2.74 14.36
C GLU A 380 31.95 4.27 14.50
N LEU A 381 30.84 4.85 14.03
CA LEU A 381 30.58 6.28 14.05
C LEU A 381 29.77 6.78 15.27
N HIS A 382 29.55 5.93 16.28
CA HIS A 382 28.62 6.22 17.40
C HIS A 382 28.90 7.57 18.07
N ASP A 383 30.13 7.76 18.58
CA ASP A 383 30.49 8.98 19.31
C ASP A 383 30.48 10.24 18.43
N GLU A 384 30.71 10.11 17.12
CA GLU A 384 30.66 11.24 16.19
C GLU A 384 29.22 11.67 15.92
N LEU A 385 28.35 10.70 15.63
CA LEU A 385 26.91 10.96 15.43
C LEU A 385 26.28 11.53 16.71
N GLU A 386 26.62 11.00 17.89
CA GLU A 386 26.13 11.50 19.18
C GLU A 386 26.51 12.97 19.42
N ARG A 387 27.74 13.36 19.10
CA ARG A 387 28.22 14.75 19.20
C ARG A 387 27.51 15.68 18.20
N GLU A 388 27.37 15.25 16.94
CA GLU A 388 26.68 16.04 15.91
C GLU A 388 25.20 16.21 16.24
N ARG A 389 24.52 15.13 16.63
CA ARG A 389 23.11 15.11 17.03
C ARG A 389 22.84 16.00 18.24
N SER A 390 23.72 15.97 19.24
CA SER A 390 23.60 16.81 20.44
C SER A 390 23.73 18.32 20.16
N ALA A 391 24.25 18.71 18.98
CA ALA A 391 24.31 20.09 18.53
C ALA A 391 23.06 20.53 17.72
N ILE A 392 22.07 19.64 17.52
CA ILE A 392 20.84 19.91 16.78
C ILE A 392 19.69 20.12 17.78
N ALA A 393 19.29 21.38 17.97
CA ALA A 393 18.14 21.74 18.81
C ALA A 393 16.89 21.97 17.93
N LEU A 394 15.92 21.07 18.01
CA LEU A 394 14.60 21.20 17.40
C LEU A 394 13.58 21.70 18.45
N PRO A 395 12.51 22.41 18.08
CA PRO A 395 11.41 22.76 18.99
C PRO A 395 10.75 21.55 19.67
N ASP A 396 10.25 21.70 20.89
CA ASP A 396 9.63 20.61 21.66
C ASP A 396 8.32 20.08 21.03
N GLU A 397 7.65 20.92 20.25
CA GLU A 397 6.43 20.66 19.48
C GLU A 397 6.71 20.03 18.10
N THR A 398 7.97 19.72 17.77
CA THR A 398 8.32 19.07 16.50
C THR A 398 7.72 17.68 16.43
N SER A 399 6.78 17.45 15.51
CA SER A 399 6.18 16.14 15.18
C SER A 399 6.78 15.52 13.91
N GLY A 400 7.74 16.17 13.28
CA GLY A 400 8.41 15.66 12.08
C GLY A 400 9.48 16.60 11.54
N VAL A 401 10.21 16.16 10.51
CA VAL A 401 11.22 16.97 9.83
C VAL A 401 11.13 16.82 8.32
N ILE A 402 11.37 17.91 7.60
CA ILE A 402 11.67 17.92 6.16
C ILE A 402 13.14 18.30 6.04
N VAL A 403 13.94 17.48 5.35
CA VAL A 403 15.40 17.54 5.45
C VAL A 403 16.04 17.82 4.10
N PHE A 404 16.96 18.80 4.09
CA PHE A 404 17.73 19.20 2.93
C PHE A 404 19.22 19.00 3.19
N ALA A 405 19.98 18.52 2.22
CA ALA A 405 21.44 18.46 2.28
C ALA A 405 22.05 19.06 1.00
N GLY A 406 23.00 19.98 1.16
CA GLY A 406 23.59 20.69 0.02
C GLY A 406 22.62 21.60 -0.77
N GLY A 407 21.42 21.85 -0.23
CA GLY A 407 20.33 22.57 -0.90
C GLY A 407 19.36 21.68 -1.69
N GLU A 408 19.58 20.36 -1.74
CA GLU A 408 18.67 19.38 -2.34
C GLU A 408 17.82 18.71 -1.24
N TRP A 409 16.55 18.43 -1.52
CA TRP A 409 15.66 17.70 -0.59
C TRP A 409 16.04 16.21 -0.57
N ILE A 410 16.29 15.66 0.62
CA ILE A 410 16.75 14.26 0.78
C ILE A 410 15.75 13.34 1.47
N GLY A 411 14.74 13.89 2.14
CA GLY A 411 13.69 13.10 2.77
C GLY A 411 12.81 13.91 3.72
N MET A 412 11.71 13.32 4.15
CA MET A 412 10.92 13.81 5.29
C MET A 412 10.38 12.65 6.11
N ASP A 413 10.17 12.89 7.40
CA ASP A 413 9.53 11.94 8.32
C ASP A 413 8.57 12.70 9.23
N LEU A 414 7.28 12.37 9.16
CA LEU A 414 6.19 13.00 9.91
C LEU A 414 5.50 11.95 10.78
N PHE A 415 5.36 12.22 12.07
CA PHE A 415 4.65 11.38 13.04
C PHE A 415 3.37 12.07 13.47
N ALA A 416 2.38 11.33 13.98
CA ALA A 416 1.12 11.91 14.45
C ALA A 416 1.32 13.04 15.48
N ASP A 417 2.34 12.93 16.33
CA ASP A 417 2.60 13.87 17.42
C ASP A 417 4.09 14.06 17.76
N ALA A 418 4.36 15.10 18.54
CA ALA A 418 5.70 15.47 18.98
C ALA A 418 6.30 14.50 20.00
N ASP A 419 5.49 13.85 20.85
CA ASP A 419 5.98 12.87 21.81
C ASP A 419 6.55 11.62 21.12
N THR A 420 5.97 11.18 20.00
CA THR A 420 6.43 10.06 19.17
C THR A 420 7.61 10.45 18.32
N PHE A 421 7.59 11.64 17.69
CA PHE A 421 8.79 12.16 17.02
C PHE A 421 9.97 12.25 17.98
N ARG A 422 9.78 12.71 19.23
CA ARG A 422 10.87 12.82 20.23
C ARG A 422 11.50 11.46 20.57
N ARG A 423 10.72 10.37 20.58
CA ARG A 423 11.23 8.99 20.75
C ARG A 423 11.97 8.49 19.50
N ALA A 424 11.46 8.82 18.31
CA ALA A 424 12.07 8.46 17.03
C ALA A 424 13.30 9.32 16.63
N ALA A 425 13.41 10.55 17.12
CA ALA A 425 14.36 11.55 16.64
C ALA A 425 15.84 11.12 16.75
N PRO A 426 16.32 10.46 17.83
CA PRO A 426 17.71 10.00 17.88
C PRO A 426 18.05 9.01 16.77
N SER A 427 17.12 8.11 16.47
CA SER A 427 17.21 7.11 15.41
C SER A 427 17.22 7.75 14.01
N LEU A 428 16.35 8.75 13.78
CA LEU A 428 16.21 9.45 12.50
C LEU A 428 17.38 10.39 12.19
N LEU A 429 17.74 11.24 13.15
CA LEU A 429 18.77 12.27 12.95
C LEU A 429 20.11 11.63 12.61
N ASP A 430 20.46 10.51 13.22
CA ASP A 430 21.65 9.73 12.89
C ASP A 430 21.65 9.26 11.43
N GLY A 431 20.50 8.79 10.90
CA GLY A 431 20.35 8.40 9.50
C GLY A 431 20.52 9.56 8.52
N TYR A 432 19.95 10.72 8.85
CA TYR A 432 20.12 11.94 8.06
C TYR A 432 21.56 12.50 8.11
N LEU A 433 22.22 12.46 9.28
CA LEU A 433 23.63 12.85 9.43
C LEU A 433 24.57 11.92 8.66
N LEU A 434 24.26 10.63 8.58
CA LEU A 434 25.00 9.66 7.78
C LEU A 434 24.80 9.90 6.27
N GLU A 435 23.57 10.15 5.83
CA GLU A 435 23.22 10.49 4.44
C GLU A 435 23.95 11.76 3.93
N ARG A 436 24.07 12.80 4.77
CA ARG A 436 24.83 14.02 4.45
C ARG A 436 26.25 13.72 3.95
N ARG A 437 26.92 12.69 4.51
CA ARG A 437 28.28 12.28 4.13
C ARG A 437 28.31 11.63 2.73
N TYR A 438 27.23 10.95 2.32
CA TYR A 438 27.04 10.40 0.98
C TYR A 438 26.74 11.51 -0.05
N VAL A 439 25.74 12.36 0.22
CA VAL A 439 25.32 13.46 -0.67
C VAL A 439 26.49 14.41 -1.00
N ARG A 440 27.32 14.75 -0.01
CA ARG A 440 28.51 15.61 -0.20
C ARG A 440 29.55 15.05 -1.20
N ARG A 441 29.58 13.74 -1.44
CA ARG A 441 30.45 13.14 -2.47
C ARG A 441 29.83 13.18 -3.86
N GLY A 442 28.52 12.98 -3.97
CA GLY A 442 27.79 13.14 -5.23
C GLY A 442 27.86 14.58 -5.76
N SER A 443 27.59 15.56 -4.89
CA SER A 443 27.60 16.99 -5.26
C SER A 443 29.01 17.51 -5.59
N ARG A 444 30.09 16.91 -5.09
CA ARG A 444 31.47 17.23 -5.55
C ARG A 444 31.71 16.97 -7.05
N ARG A 445 30.87 16.17 -7.72
CA ARG A 445 30.86 16.00 -9.18
C ARG A 445 30.03 17.07 -9.92
N ARG A 446 29.20 17.85 -9.21
CA ARG A 446 28.34 18.92 -9.74
C ARG A 446 28.67 20.28 -9.09
N LYS A 447 29.58 21.00 -9.77
CA LYS A 447 29.92 22.43 -9.60
C LYS A 447 30.76 22.83 -8.38
N GLU A 448 32.03 23.02 -8.70
CA GLU A 448 32.81 24.19 -8.32
C GLU A 448 32.04 25.51 -8.65
N SER A 449 31.14 25.94 -7.76
CA SER A 449 30.76 27.35 -7.55
C SER A 449 29.63 27.50 -6.54
N ARG A 450 29.97 28.01 -5.35
CA ARG A 450 29.25 29.10 -4.61
C ARG A 450 29.89 29.30 -3.23
N ARG A 451 30.41 30.51 -2.98
CA ARG A 451 30.91 30.95 -1.66
C ARG A 451 29.82 31.74 -0.92
N LYS A 452 29.86 31.67 0.42
CA LYS A 452 29.22 32.55 1.45
C LYS A 452 27.76 32.93 1.21
N ARG A 453 26.84 32.38 2.01
CA ARG A 453 25.39 32.66 1.97
C ARG A 453 24.77 32.73 3.37
N THR A 454 23.61 33.37 3.46
CA THR A 454 23.05 34.01 4.67
C THR A 454 21.55 33.74 4.81
N VAL A 455 20.91 34.31 5.85
CA VAL A 455 19.49 34.18 6.29
C VAL A 455 18.44 33.93 5.19
N ASP A 456 18.58 34.56 4.02
CA ASP A 456 17.79 34.33 2.79
C ASP A 456 17.68 32.85 2.37
N GLU A 457 18.63 31.98 2.73
CA GLU A 457 18.52 30.53 2.49
C GLU A 457 17.53 29.82 3.42
N SER A 458 17.36 30.25 4.67
CA SER A 458 16.41 29.62 5.60
C SER A 458 14.96 29.86 5.16
N ASP A 459 14.61 31.09 4.76
CA ASP A 459 13.27 31.37 4.25
C ASP A 459 12.96 30.58 2.96
N ARG A 460 13.97 30.33 2.12
CA ARG A 460 13.84 29.49 0.92
C ARG A 460 13.66 28.01 1.22
N GLU A 461 14.40 27.45 2.17
CA GLU A 461 14.26 26.03 2.56
C GLU A 461 12.90 25.79 3.23
N ARG A 462 12.42 26.76 4.02
CA ARG A 462 11.07 26.74 4.60
C ARG A 462 9.97 26.88 3.54
N ALA A 463 10.15 27.73 2.53
CA ALA A 463 9.24 27.85 1.40
C ALA A 463 9.21 26.57 0.55
N ALA A 464 10.38 26.01 0.20
CA ALA A 464 10.49 24.75 -0.53
C ALA A 464 9.86 23.57 0.22
N ALA A 465 9.96 23.56 1.55
CA ALA A 465 9.26 22.59 2.40
C ALA A 465 7.73 22.75 2.36
N ALA A 466 7.21 23.98 2.27
CA ALA A 466 5.77 24.24 2.11
C ALA A 466 5.26 23.83 0.72
N ASP A 467 5.99 24.19 -0.34
CA ASP A 467 5.69 23.78 -1.73
C ASP A 467 5.67 22.25 -1.87
N LEU A 468 6.62 21.56 -1.22
CA LEU A 468 6.70 20.11 -1.17
C LEU A 468 5.50 19.47 -0.43
N LEU A 469 5.05 20.04 0.69
CA LEU A 469 3.85 19.56 1.38
C LEU A 469 2.58 19.77 0.52
N GLN A 470 2.49 20.89 -0.19
CA GLN A 470 1.39 21.15 -1.14
C GLN A 470 1.43 20.19 -2.33
N HIS A 471 2.62 19.84 -2.83
CA HIS A 471 2.81 18.83 -3.87
C HIS A 471 2.34 17.45 -3.39
N VAL A 472 2.76 17.02 -2.18
CA VAL A 472 2.30 15.76 -1.55
C VAL A 472 0.78 15.74 -1.40
N ALA A 473 0.18 16.80 -0.87
CA ALA A 473 -1.27 16.93 -0.72
C ALA A 473 -2.03 16.86 -2.06
N THR A 474 -1.41 17.34 -3.14
CA THR A 474 -1.98 17.26 -4.49
C THR A 474 -1.86 15.85 -5.06
N ALA A 475 -0.68 15.21 -4.92
CA ALA A 475 -0.43 13.85 -5.38
C ALA A 475 -1.34 12.81 -4.69
N LEU A 476 -1.59 12.98 -3.39
CA LEU A 476 -2.51 12.14 -2.59
C LEU A 476 -3.95 12.10 -3.11
N LEU A 477 -4.39 13.13 -3.84
CA LEU A 477 -5.75 13.25 -4.35
C LEU A 477 -5.88 12.88 -5.84
N GLN A 478 -4.80 12.48 -6.51
CA GLN A 478 -4.84 12.05 -7.91
C GLN A 478 -5.30 10.59 -8.03
N GLU A 479 -6.58 10.40 -8.35
CA GLU A 479 -7.22 9.06 -8.40
C GLU A 479 -6.60 8.10 -9.44
N ASP A 480 -6.06 8.62 -10.54
CA ASP A 480 -5.49 7.83 -11.66
C ASP A 480 -4.09 7.26 -11.38
N ARG A 481 -3.39 7.72 -10.34
CA ARG A 481 -2.11 7.14 -9.93
C ARG A 481 -2.40 6.10 -8.87
N PRO A 482 -2.06 4.81 -9.10
CA PRO A 482 -2.44 3.78 -8.16
C PRO A 482 -1.69 3.99 -6.85
N VAL A 483 -2.42 4.41 -5.82
CA VAL A 483 -2.04 4.20 -4.42
C VAL A 483 -1.94 2.69 -4.25
N ARG A 484 -0.71 2.18 -4.37
CA ARG A 484 -0.45 0.73 -4.36
C ARG A 484 -0.34 0.27 -2.92
N GLN A 485 -1.49 0.27 -2.25
CA GLN A 485 -1.67 -0.36 -0.95
C GLN A 485 -1.28 -1.84 -1.06
N ARG A 486 -0.10 -2.16 -0.53
CA ARG A 486 0.33 -3.53 -0.25
C ARG A 486 0.99 -3.58 1.12
N LEU A 487 0.15 -3.35 2.13
CA LEU A 487 0.09 -4.20 3.30
C LEU A 487 -1.36 -4.30 3.75
N THR A 488 -1.91 -5.52 3.69
CA THR A 488 -3.15 -5.88 4.37
C THR A 488 -2.82 -6.10 5.83
N THR A 489 -2.98 -5.07 6.65
CA THR A 489 -3.12 -5.23 8.09
C THR A 489 -4.45 -5.93 8.39
N PRO A 490 -4.50 -6.87 9.35
CA PRO A 490 -5.68 -7.64 9.63
C PRO A 490 -6.89 -6.87 10.15
N ASP A 491 -6.70 -5.76 10.86
CA ASP A 491 -7.78 -4.92 11.34
C ASP A 491 -8.37 -4.03 10.23
N GLU A 492 -9.68 -3.78 10.28
CA GLU A 492 -10.41 -2.84 9.41
C GLU A 492 -9.92 -1.40 9.57
N HIS A 493 -9.34 -1.09 10.73
CA HIS A 493 -8.94 0.26 11.11
C HIS A 493 -7.59 0.70 10.56
N THR A 494 -6.72 -0.23 10.14
CA THR A 494 -5.35 0.12 9.77
C THR A 494 -5.18 0.16 8.25
N VAL A 495 -4.63 1.25 7.74
CA VAL A 495 -4.46 1.50 6.31
C VAL A 495 -3.04 1.98 6.04
N SER A 496 -2.41 1.40 5.02
CA SER A 496 -1.14 1.88 4.49
C SER A 496 -1.32 2.41 3.06
N ILE A 497 -0.83 3.62 2.83
CA ILE A 497 -0.81 4.29 1.53
C ILE A 497 0.62 4.26 1.04
N SER A 498 0.85 3.91 -0.22
CA SER A 498 2.16 4.08 -0.86
C SER A 498 1.97 4.62 -2.27
N MET A 499 2.75 5.63 -2.64
CA MET A 499 2.55 6.43 -3.86
C MET A 499 3.86 6.78 -4.56
N THR A 500 3.76 7.07 -5.86
CA THR A 500 4.77 7.79 -6.66
C THR A 500 4.14 8.99 -7.37
N SER A 501 4.88 10.10 -7.44
CA SER A 501 4.50 11.30 -8.20
C SER A 501 5.74 11.92 -8.86
N PRO A 502 5.67 12.45 -10.10
CA PRO A 502 6.77 13.21 -10.68
C PRO A 502 7.10 14.40 -9.78
N PHE A 503 8.39 14.66 -9.54
CA PHE A 503 8.83 15.72 -8.62
C PHE A 503 9.78 16.71 -9.26
N ALA A 504 10.82 16.22 -9.96
CA ALA A 504 11.80 17.04 -10.67
C ALA A 504 12.28 16.33 -11.95
N ASP A 505 13.17 16.98 -12.70
CA ASP A 505 13.74 16.41 -13.94
C ASP A 505 14.46 15.07 -13.67
N ASN A 506 13.84 13.98 -14.12
CA ASN A 506 14.26 12.58 -13.89
C ASN A 506 14.12 12.09 -12.43
N GLU A 507 13.30 12.74 -11.60
CA GLU A 507 13.02 12.31 -10.22
C GLU A 507 11.51 12.18 -9.95
N GLU A 508 11.15 11.16 -9.19
CA GLU A 508 9.83 10.98 -8.58
C GLU A 508 9.91 11.13 -7.06
N LEU A 509 8.90 11.76 -6.49
CA LEU A 509 8.57 11.63 -5.08
C LEU A 509 8.05 10.21 -4.85
N VAL A 510 8.67 9.49 -3.92
CA VAL A 510 8.24 8.17 -3.45
C VAL A 510 7.88 8.30 -1.98
N ALA A 511 6.67 7.88 -1.60
CA ALA A 511 6.20 8.03 -0.22
C ALA A 511 5.38 6.86 0.29
N THR A 512 5.34 6.71 1.61
CA THR A 512 4.38 5.84 2.31
C THR A 512 3.83 6.48 3.57
N ALA A 513 2.54 6.26 3.82
CA ALA A 513 1.86 6.53 5.06
C ALA A 513 1.36 5.24 5.72
N VAL A 514 1.20 5.27 7.03
CA VAL A 514 0.36 4.31 7.77
C VAL A 514 -0.45 5.05 8.83
N GLY A 515 -1.72 4.67 8.98
CA GLY A 515 -2.65 5.24 9.94
C GLY A 515 -3.59 4.19 10.53
N VAL A 516 -4.15 4.53 11.69
CA VAL A 516 -5.12 3.72 12.45
C VAL A 516 -6.36 4.58 12.65
N ARG A 517 -7.51 4.11 12.15
CA ARG A 517 -8.72 4.92 11.98
C ARG A 517 -8.36 6.19 11.20
N ASP A 518 -8.97 7.32 11.52
CA ASP A 518 -8.72 8.59 10.81
C ASP A 518 -7.35 9.25 11.13
N GLU A 519 -6.51 8.62 11.95
CA GLU A 519 -5.24 9.18 12.43
C GLU A 519 -4.01 8.62 11.69
N VAL A 520 -3.21 9.50 11.06
CA VAL A 520 -1.98 9.10 10.35
C VAL A 520 -0.79 9.08 11.31
N LEU A 521 -0.38 7.87 11.72
CA LEU A 521 0.69 7.65 12.70
C LEU A 521 2.08 7.98 12.17
N HIS A 522 2.37 7.63 10.90
CA HIS A 522 3.64 7.94 10.26
C HIS A 522 3.48 8.18 8.75
N PHE A 523 4.18 9.18 8.23
CA PHE A 523 4.36 9.44 6.80
C PHE A 523 5.83 9.73 6.52
N THR A 524 6.38 9.11 5.47
CA THR A 524 7.73 9.40 4.98
C THR A 524 7.73 9.55 3.47
N ALA A 525 8.59 10.41 2.95
CA ALA A 525 8.76 10.63 1.52
C ALA A 525 10.22 10.95 1.17
N PHE A 526 10.65 10.57 -0.04
CA PHE A 526 11.98 10.79 -0.58
C PHE A 526 11.92 11.22 -2.05
N ALA A 527 12.94 11.95 -2.51
CA ALA A 527 13.26 12.04 -3.93
C ALA A 527 14.00 10.77 -4.39
N ALA A 528 13.46 10.12 -5.42
CA ALA A 528 14.06 8.94 -6.05
C ALA A 528 14.23 9.18 -7.56
N PRO A 529 15.41 8.90 -8.14
CA PRO A 529 15.60 8.88 -9.59
C PRO A 529 14.63 7.92 -10.29
N GLN A 530 14.17 8.28 -11.49
CA GLN A 530 13.16 7.52 -12.26
C GLN A 530 13.56 6.07 -12.61
N ASP A 531 14.85 5.74 -12.66
CA ASP A 531 15.31 4.35 -12.84
C ASP A 531 15.08 3.49 -11.56
N GLU A 532 15.02 4.13 -10.38
CA GLU A 532 14.66 3.46 -9.13
C GLU A 532 13.17 3.12 -9.08
N THR A 533 12.30 3.92 -9.70
CA THR A 533 10.84 3.72 -9.68
C THR A 533 10.29 2.98 -10.91
N ALA A 534 11.09 2.83 -11.98
CA ALA A 534 10.73 1.99 -13.12
C ALA A 534 10.45 0.54 -12.69
N GLY A 535 9.23 0.04 -12.99
CA GLY A 535 8.84 -1.37 -12.76
C GLY A 535 9.51 -2.34 -13.72
N ARG A 536 9.34 -3.65 -13.48
CA ARG A 536 9.90 -4.73 -14.31
C ARG A 536 8.95 -5.32 -15.35
#